data_AF-A0A0N5AIL2-F1
#
_entry.id   AF-A0A0N5AIL2-F1
#
_cell.length_a   1.000
_cell.length_b   1.000
_cell.length_c   1.000
_cell.angle_alpha   90.00
_cell.angle_beta   90.00
_cell.angle_gamma   90.00
#
_symmetry.space_group_name_H-M   'P 1'
#
loop_
_entity.id
_entity.type
_entity.pdbx_description
1 polymer ?
#
loop_
_entity_poly.entity_id
_entity_poly.type
_entity_poly.pdbx_seq_one_letter_code
_entity_poly.pdbx_strand_id
1 'polypeptide(L)'
;MTIHYNQDLSTATYGSLLRMATRWKGSLWKTVYQDLILWCIGYAILSVVYRTYANVVISMQNYEDFLPLTFMLGFYVTLVCTRWWSMIMCIGLIDNLALTVANYLRTLDQRAVQYKRAIVRYMCLLQVMVYRSVSTSCKKKYPTLESIAAAGYLNDDELKRFSEDNFWLSVHWALALTVKARDEGLIKSDYFVKHIVETCISFRTSQITLWIYSWIPIPLVYTQVRFFFFVTKILRRNL
;
A
#
# COMPACT_ATOMS: atom_id res chain seq x y z
N MET A 1 -9.17 6.08 -5.42
CA MET A 1 -8.46 6.95 -6.37
C MET A 1 -7.70 7.98 -5.55
N THR A 2 -6.42 8.19 -5.83
CA THR A 2 -5.59 9.23 -5.19
C THR A 2 -6.10 10.60 -5.62
N ILE A 3 -6.11 11.56 -4.69
CA ILE A 3 -6.61 12.91 -4.95
C ILE A 3 -5.44 13.86 -4.83
N HIS A 4 -5.12 14.53 -5.93
CA HIS A 4 -4.09 15.55 -5.99
C HIS A 4 -4.72 16.91 -5.64
N TYR A 5 -4.18 17.56 -4.61
CA TYR A 5 -4.61 18.88 -4.16
C TYR A 5 -3.43 19.82 -3.88
N ASN A 6 -2.20 19.42 -4.23
CA ASN A 6 -0.97 20.18 -3.96
C ASN A 6 -1.00 21.58 -4.60
N GLN A 7 -1.55 21.70 -5.81
CA GLN A 7 -1.68 22.97 -6.52
C GLN A 7 -2.72 23.90 -5.88
N ASP A 8 -3.79 23.34 -5.30
CA ASP A 8 -4.84 24.12 -4.63
C ASP A 8 -4.34 24.75 -3.32
N LEU A 9 -3.27 24.19 -2.73
CA LEU A 9 -2.63 24.65 -1.50
C LEU A 9 -1.29 25.37 -1.75
N SER A 10 -0.94 25.65 -3.01
CA SER A 10 0.31 26.37 -3.31
C SER A 10 0.29 27.81 -2.79
N THR A 11 -0.91 28.37 -2.57
CA THR A 11 -1.11 29.68 -1.94
C THR A 11 -1.87 29.53 -0.63
N ALA A 12 -1.28 30.02 0.47
CA ALA A 12 -1.86 29.97 1.81
C ALA A 12 -2.85 31.12 2.03
N THR A 13 -3.97 31.11 1.32
CA THR A 13 -5.05 32.11 1.49
C THR A 13 -6.17 31.52 2.35
N TYR A 14 -6.88 32.35 3.11
CA TYR A 14 -8.08 31.90 3.84
C TYR A 14 -9.12 31.26 2.91
N GLY A 15 -9.24 31.79 1.68
CA GLY A 15 -10.12 31.23 0.65
C GLY A 15 -9.71 29.83 0.18
N SER A 16 -8.41 29.55 0.06
CA SER A 16 -7.93 28.21 -0.31
C SER A 16 -8.15 27.19 0.83
N LEU A 17 -7.99 27.59 2.09
CA LEU A 17 -8.31 26.74 3.25
C LEU A 17 -9.80 26.43 3.35
N LEU A 18 -10.68 27.42 3.18
CA LEU A 18 -12.13 27.22 3.21
C LEU A 18 -12.60 26.34 2.05
N ARG A 19 -12.06 26.55 0.84
CA ARG A 19 -12.29 25.69 -0.32
C ARG A 19 -11.88 24.25 -0.05
N MET A 20 -10.77 24.05 0.67
CA MET A 20 -10.32 22.70 1.02
C MET A 20 -11.19 22.04 2.09
N ALA A 21 -11.66 22.80 3.08
CA ALA A 21 -12.57 22.33 4.12
C ALA A 21 -13.95 21.90 3.57
N THR A 22 -14.42 22.53 2.48
CA THR A 22 -15.73 22.27 1.86
C THR A 22 -15.69 21.26 0.72
N ARG A 23 -14.50 20.74 0.36
CA ARG A 23 -14.35 19.74 -0.70
C ARG A 23 -15.09 18.45 -0.33
N TRP A 24 -15.69 17.78 -1.31
CA TRP A 24 -16.40 16.49 -1.07
C TRP A 24 -15.57 15.25 -1.44
N LYS A 25 -14.88 15.27 -2.58
CA LYS A 25 -14.10 14.11 -3.03
C LYS A 25 -12.88 13.92 -2.13
N GLY A 26 -12.82 12.77 -1.43
CA GLY A 26 -11.75 12.38 -0.51
C GLY A 26 -11.64 13.22 0.75
N SER A 27 -12.70 13.95 1.10
CA SER A 27 -12.74 14.71 2.34
C SER A 27 -13.25 13.89 3.50
N LEU A 28 -13.04 14.42 4.70
CA LEU A 28 -13.61 13.89 5.94
C LEU A 28 -15.13 13.76 5.84
N TRP A 29 -15.81 14.74 5.24
CA TRP A 29 -17.27 14.77 5.10
C TRP A 29 -17.81 13.53 4.39
N LYS A 30 -17.21 13.17 3.24
CA LYS A 30 -17.64 11.99 2.48
C LYS A 30 -17.40 10.68 3.24
N THR A 31 -16.40 10.63 4.12
CA THR A 31 -16.11 9.45 4.93
C THR A 31 -17.05 9.31 6.12
N VAL A 32 -17.42 10.42 6.77
CA VAL A 32 -18.12 10.41 8.07
C VAL A 32 -19.63 10.69 7.96
N TYR A 33 -20.15 11.19 6.83
CA TYR A 33 -21.55 11.65 6.76
C TYR A 33 -22.58 10.55 7.10
N GLN A 34 -22.36 9.29 6.71
CA GLN A 34 -23.28 8.19 7.05
C GLN A 34 -23.27 7.92 8.55
N ASP A 35 -22.07 7.84 9.15
CA ASP A 35 -21.90 7.65 10.59
C ASP A 35 -22.50 8.82 11.37
N LEU A 36 -22.36 10.06 10.87
CA LEU A 36 -22.92 11.26 11.47
C LEU A 36 -24.46 11.24 11.43
N ILE A 37 -25.06 10.84 10.31
CA ILE A 37 -26.52 10.72 10.20
C ILE A 37 -27.03 9.66 11.17
N LEU A 38 -26.39 8.49 11.21
CA LEU A 38 -26.75 7.42 12.15
C LEU A 38 -26.60 7.89 13.61
N TRP A 39 -25.55 8.66 13.91
CA TRP A 39 -25.34 9.27 15.21
C TRP A 39 -26.44 10.25 15.58
N CYS A 40 -26.84 11.14 14.67
CA CYS A 40 -27.92 12.10 14.89
C CYS A 40 -29.27 11.40 15.14
N ILE A 41 -29.57 10.32 14.42
CA ILE A 41 -30.79 9.52 14.61
C ILE A 41 -30.77 8.85 15.99
N GLY A 42 -29.68 8.18 16.35
CA GLY A 42 -29.54 7.54 17.66
C GLY A 42 -29.65 8.53 18.82
N TYR A 43 -29.03 9.71 18.67
CA TYR A 43 -29.13 10.80 19.63
C TYR A 43 -30.58 11.32 19.76
N ALA A 44 -31.29 11.50 18.65
CA ALA A 44 -32.69 11.94 18.67
C ALA A 44 -33.59 10.94 19.40
N ILE A 45 -33.41 9.64 19.15
CA ILE A 45 -34.16 8.56 19.83
C ILE A 45 -33.89 8.60 21.34
N LEU A 46 -32.62 8.66 21.75
CA LEU A 46 -32.25 8.75 23.17
C LEU A 46 -32.80 10.01 23.83
N SER A 47 -32.80 11.15 23.14
CA SER A 47 -33.37 12.40 23.65
C SER A 47 -34.88 12.28 23.91
N VAL A 48 -35.62 11.58 23.04
CA VAL A 48 -37.06 11.32 23.23
C VAL A 48 -37.30 10.38 24.41
N VAL A 49 -36.51 9.31 24.55
CA VAL A 49 -36.58 8.37 25.68
C VAL A 49 -36.24 9.07 27.00
N TYR A 50 -35.20 9.91 27.03
CA TYR A 50 -34.82 10.68 28.20
C TYR A 50 -35.95 11.61 28.68
N ARG A 51 -36.59 12.35 27.76
CA ARG A 51 -37.69 13.27 28.09
C ARG A 51 -38.95 12.55 28.59
N THR A 52 -39.12 11.27 28.25
CA THR A 52 -40.29 10.46 28.66
C THR A 52 -40.05 9.65 29.93
N TYR A 53 -38.79 9.31 30.26
CA TYR A 53 -38.43 8.45 31.39
C TYR A 53 -37.28 9.03 32.25
N ALA A 54 -37.43 10.29 32.68
CA ALA A 54 -36.39 11.08 33.37
C ALA A 54 -35.75 10.41 34.61
N ASN A 55 -36.46 9.50 35.29
CA ASN A 55 -36.00 8.89 36.54
C ASN A 55 -34.99 7.74 36.35
N VAL A 56 -34.84 7.18 35.15
CA VAL A 56 -33.97 6.00 34.90
C VAL A 56 -32.51 6.40 34.62
N VAL A 57 -32.26 7.67 34.26
CA VAL A 57 -30.99 8.10 33.67
C VAL A 57 -30.00 8.68 34.68
N ILE A 58 -30.48 9.15 35.85
CA ILE A 58 -29.65 9.76 36.91
C ILE A 58 -28.63 8.75 37.50
N SER A 59 -28.85 7.44 37.37
CA SER A 59 -27.95 6.41 37.91
C SER A 59 -26.66 6.17 37.10
N MET A 60 -26.51 6.72 35.89
CA MET A 60 -25.33 6.44 35.04
C MET A 60 -24.29 7.58 34.96
N GLN A 61 -24.47 8.68 35.70
CA GLN A 61 -23.56 9.83 35.69
C GLN A 61 -22.16 9.58 36.31
N ASN A 62 -21.95 8.44 36.99
CA ASN A 62 -20.76 8.25 37.85
C ASN A 62 -19.57 7.52 37.19
N TYR A 63 -19.46 7.49 35.86
CA TYR A 63 -18.28 6.91 35.17
C TYR A 63 -17.47 7.98 34.42
N GLU A 64 -16.94 8.92 35.19
CA GLU A 64 -16.02 9.96 34.74
C GLU A 64 -14.56 9.62 35.08
N ASP A 65 -14.07 8.46 34.61
CA ASP A 65 -12.63 8.20 34.61
C ASP A 65 -12.05 8.21 33.19
N PHE A 66 -11.01 9.02 33.06
CA PHE A 66 -10.34 9.44 31.83
C PHE A 66 -9.36 8.36 31.35
N LEU A 67 -9.69 7.68 30.26
CA LEU A 67 -8.63 7.24 29.35
C LEU A 67 -8.19 8.47 28.54
N PRO A 68 -6.88 8.73 28.35
CA PRO A 68 -6.40 9.79 27.48
C PRO A 68 -6.62 9.37 26.02
N LEU A 69 -7.87 9.44 25.57
CA LEU A 69 -8.32 8.89 24.29
C LEU A 69 -7.71 9.64 23.10
N THR A 70 -7.52 10.95 23.23
CA THR A 70 -6.82 11.77 22.23
C THR A 70 -5.38 11.31 22.03
N PHE A 71 -4.72 10.92 23.13
CA PHE A 71 -3.34 10.42 23.11
C PHE A 71 -3.28 9.09 22.35
N MET A 72 -4.13 8.12 22.69
CA MET A 72 -4.20 6.81 22.01
C MET A 72 -4.52 6.93 20.51
N LEU A 73 -5.46 7.82 20.15
CA LEU A 73 -5.79 8.09 18.74
C LEU A 73 -4.58 8.67 18.00
N GLY A 74 -3.84 9.58 18.64
CA GLY A 74 -2.60 10.14 18.09
C GLY A 74 -1.57 9.07 17.73
N PHE A 75 -1.24 8.15 18.65
CA PHE A 75 -0.31 7.05 18.33
C PHE A 75 -0.81 6.15 17.21
N TYR A 76 -2.11 5.83 17.23
CA TYR A 76 -2.69 4.97 16.20
C TYR A 76 -2.58 5.62 14.82
N VAL A 77 -2.95 6.90 14.70
CA VAL A 77 -2.87 7.63 13.44
C VAL A 77 -1.42 7.72 12.96
N THR A 78 -0.49 8.03 13.86
CA THR A 78 0.95 8.05 13.54
C THR A 78 1.43 6.69 13.02
N LEU A 79 1.04 5.58 13.67
CA LEU A 79 1.38 4.23 13.21
C LEU A 79 0.84 3.95 11.79
N VAL A 80 -0.41 4.29 11.52
CA VAL A 80 -1.03 4.10 10.19
C VAL A 80 -0.33 4.95 9.14
N CYS A 81 -0.11 6.24 9.41
CA CYS A 81 0.55 7.16 8.48
C CYS A 81 1.99 6.71 8.16
N THR A 82 2.75 6.29 9.17
CA THR A 82 4.11 5.77 8.98
C THR A 82 4.12 4.51 8.12
N ARG A 83 3.21 3.55 8.38
CA ARG A 83 3.08 2.36 7.54
C ARG A 83 2.66 2.69 6.12
N TRP A 84 1.70 3.59 5.95
CA TRP A 84 1.24 4.06 4.65
C TRP A 84 2.38 4.68 3.83
N TRP A 85 3.16 5.56 4.45
CA TRP A 85 4.31 6.18 3.78
C TRP A 85 5.39 5.17 3.42
N SER A 86 5.68 4.23 4.32
CA SER A 86 6.63 3.14 4.06
C SER A 86 6.17 2.27 2.88
N MET A 87 4.88 1.95 2.78
CA MET A 87 4.33 1.23 1.62
C MET A 87 4.50 2.02 0.32
N ILE A 88 4.26 3.34 0.32
CA ILE A 88 4.48 4.20 -0.85
C ILE A 88 5.95 4.17 -1.30
N MET A 89 6.87 4.29 -0.35
CA MET A 89 8.32 4.26 -0.64
C MET A 89 8.80 2.89 -1.14
N CYS A 90 8.04 1.83 -0.89
CA CYS A 90 8.31 0.48 -1.38
C CYS A 90 7.71 0.18 -2.77
N ILE A 91 6.86 1.08 -3.30
CA ILE A 91 6.36 0.97 -4.68
C ILE A 91 7.59 1.05 -5.62
N GLY A 92 8.01 -0.11 -6.13
CA GLY A 92 9.25 -0.21 -6.89
C GLY A 92 9.14 0.46 -8.25
N LEU A 93 9.86 1.55 -8.45
CA LEU A 93 10.12 2.06 -9.79
C LEU A 93 11.24 1.22 -10.41
N ILE A 94 10.93 0.56 -11.54
CA ILE A 94 11.88 -0.33 -12.22
C ILE A 94 13.01 0.42 -12.91
N ASP A 95 12.85 1.73 -13.08
CA ASP A 95 13.72 2.65 -13.82
C ASP A 95 15.19 2.52 -13.43
N ASN A 96 15.50 2.55 -12.13
CA ASN A 96 16.88 2.41 -11.65
C ASN A 96 17.52 1.11 -12.11
N LEU A 97 16.78 0.00 -12.03
CA LEU A 97 17.26 -1.31 -12.46
C LEU A 97 17.43 -1.37 -13.98
N ALA A 98 16.45 -0.88 -14.72
CA ALA A 98 16.48 -0.86 -16.18
C ALA A 98 17.64 0.00 -16.70
N LEU A 99 17.88 1.17 -16.11
CA LEU A 99 19.00 2.06 -16.45
C LEU A 99 20.36 1.41 -16.14
N THR A 100 20.49 0.78 -14.97
CA THR A 100 21.71 0.06 -14.58
C THR A 100 22.02 -1.07 -15.55
N VAL A 101 21.04 -1.92 -15.85
CA VAL A 101 21.18 -3.04 -16.81
C VAL A 101 21.50 -2.52 -18.21
N ALA A 102 20.85 -1.43 -18.65
CA ALA A 102 21.07 -0.83 -19.96
C ALA A 102 22.48 -0.23 -20.11
N ASN A 103 23.01 0.41 -19.07
CA ASN A 103 24.34 1.03 -19.09
C ASN A 103 25.48 0.01 -19.07
N TYR A 104 25.28 -1.13 -18.41
CA TYR A 104 26.33 -2.14 -18.25
C TYR A 104 26.35 -3.21 -19.34
N LEU A 105 25.18 -3.59 -19.88
CA LEU A 105 25.13 -4.29 -21.16
C LEU A 105 25.07 -3.25 -22.29
N ARG A 106 26.21 -2.70 -22.70
CA ARG A 106 26.25 -1.63 -23.72
C ARG A 106 25.97 -2.10 -25.14
N THR A 107 26.29 -3.33 -25.45
CA THR A 107 26.27 -3.83 -26.82
C THR A 107 24.86 -3.78 -27.41
N LEU A 108 24.78 -3.42 -28.70
CA LEU A 108 23.54 -3.36 -29.48
C LEU A 108 23.19 -4.69 -30.16
N ASP A 109 24.05 -5.70 -29.99
CA ASP A 109 23.82 -7.05 -30.49
C ASP A 109 22.48 -7.59 -30.01
N GLN A 110 21.78 -8.29 -30.90
CA GLN A 110 20.47 -8.88 -30.62
C GLN A 110 20.49 -9.74 -29.35
N ARG A 111 21.59 -10.48 -29.12
CA ARG A 111 21.80 -11.29 -27.92
C ARG A 111 21.84 -10.42 -26.66
N ALA A 112 22.64 -9.34 -26.64
CA ALA A 112 22.71 -8.43 -25.50
C ALA A 112 21.36 -7.76 -25.22
N VAL A 113 20.60 -7.41 -26.27
CA VAL A 113 19.24 -6.86 -26.13
C VAL A 113 18.28 -7.87 -25.51
N GLN A 114 18.37 -9.15 -25.89
CA GLN A 114 17.58 -10.23 -25.28
C GLN A 114 17.87 -10.35 -23.78
N TYR A 115 19.16 -10.33 -23.36
CA TYR A 115 19.53 -10.34 -21.95
C TYR A 115 18.94 -9.14 -21.19
N LYS A 116 19.10 -7.91 -21.71
CA LYS A 116 18.54 -6.70 -21.09
C LYS A 116 17.03 -6.82 -20.88
N ARG A 117 16.29 -7.22 -21.92
CA ARG A 117 14.84 -7.39 -21.87
C ARG A 117 14.42 -8.49 -20.90
N ALA A 118 15.11 -9.63 -20.90
CA ALA A 118 14.77 -10.76 -20.03
C ALA A 118 15.02 -10.45 -18.55
N ILE A 119 16.17 -9.83 -18.21
CA ILE A 119 16.49 -9.44 -16.83
C ILE A 119 15.43 -8.47 -16.29
N VAL A 120 15.11 -7.41 -17.05
CA VAL A 120 14.09 -6.43 -16.63
C VAL A 120 12.71 -7.08 -16.55
N ARG A 121 12.32 -7.92 -17.53
CA ARG A 121 11.03 -8.62 -17.53
C ARG A 121 10.84 -9.50 -16.30
N TYR A 122 11.87 -10.24 -15.87
CA TYR A 122 11.80 -11.07 -14.67
C TYR A 122 11.65 -10.27 -13.37
N MET A 123 12.24 -9.08 -13.31
CA MET A 123 12.06 -8.17 -12.19
C MET A 123 10.66 -7.51 -12.21
N CYS A 124 10.13 -7.19 -13.39
CA CYS A 124 8.74 -6.78 -13.56
C CYS A 124 7.75 -7.89 -13.19
N LEU A 125 8.08 -9.15 -13.48
CA LEU A 125 7.26 -10.30 -13.08
C LEU A 125 7.13 -10.40 -11.55
N LEU A 126 8.24 -10.21 -10.82
CA LEU A 126 8.20 -10.11 -9.34
C LEU A 126 7.22 -9.01 -8.91
N GLN A 127 7.36 -7.82 -9.50
CA GLN A 127 6.54 -6.67 -9.17
C GLN A 127 5.04 -6.93 -9.40
N VAL A 128 4.68 -7.53 -10.53
CA VAL A 128 3.28 -7.88 -10.85
C VAL A 128 2.73 -8.91 -9.87
N MET A 129 3.51 -9.93 -9.51
CA MET A 129 3.11 -10.95 -8.52
C MET A 129 2.83 -10.33 -7.15
N VAL A 130 3.69 -9.42 -6.70
CA VAL A 130 3.49 -8.68 -5.46
C VAL A 130 2.27 -7.77 -5.56
N TYR A 131 2.12 -7.01 -6.64
CA TYR A 131 0.99 -6.08 -6.80
C TYR A 131 -0.35 -6.80 -6.91
N ARG A 132 -0.40 -7.96 -7.56
CA ARG A 132 -1.57 -8.84 -7.58
C ARG A 132 -1.97 -9.30 -6.18
N SER A 133 -1.01 -9.49 -5.28
CA SER A 133 -1.26 -9.89 -3.89
C SER A 133 -1.75 -8.73 -3.01
N VAL A 134 -1.20 -7.52 -3.21
CA VAL A 134 -1.47 -6.36 -2.36
C VAL A 134 -2.63 -5.48 -2.86
N SER A 135 -2.87 -5.44 -4.18
CA SER A 135 -3.85 -4.55 -4.81
C SER A 135 -5.00 -5.33 -5.45
N THR A 136 -6.22 -5.08 -4.97
CA THR A 136 -7.44 -5.67 -5.54
C THR A 136 -7.65 -5.28 -7.01
N SER A 137 -7.28 -4.06 -7.40
CA SER A 137 -7.32 -3.62 -8.79
C SER A 137 -6.35 -4.42 -9.68
N CYS A 138 -5.14 -4.70 -9.19
CA CYS A 138 -4.18 -5.53 -9.92
C CYS A 138 -4.64 -6.99 -9.98
N LYS A 139 -5.21 -7.52 -8.89
CA LYS A 139 -5.80 -8.87 -8.87
C LYS A 139 -6.95 -9.02 -9.87
N LYS A 140 -7.79 -8.00 -10.02
CA LYS A 140 -8.85 -7.99 -11.05
C LYS A 140 -8.29 -7.93 -12.47
N LYS A 141 -7.20 -7.19 -12.69
CA LYS A 141 -6.55 -7.08 -14.00
C LYS A 141 -5.83 -8.37 -14.40
N TYR A 142 -5.16 -9.01 -13.45
CA TYR A 142 -4.39 -10.24 -13.65
C TYR A 142 -4.89 -11.33 -12.68
N PRO A 143 -6.03 -11.96 -12.96
CA PRO A 143 -6.64 -12.91 -12.05
C PRO A 143 -5.89 -14.24 -11.94
N THR A 144 -5.17 -14.67 -12.98
CA THR A 144 -4.47 -15.96 -13.03
C THR A 144 -3.05 -15.84 -13.60
N LEU A 145 -2.21 -16.87 -13.46
CA LEU A 145 -0.86 -16.87 -14.05
C LEU A 145 -0.89 -16.83 -15.59
N GLU A 146 -1.90 -17.44 -16.21
CA GLU A 146 -2.11 -17.39 -17.66
C GLU A 146 -2.38 -15.96 -18.13
N SER A 147 -3.13 -15.17 -17.35
CA SER A 147 -3.36 -13.75 -17.66
C SER A 147 -2.07 -12.91 -17.59
N ILE A 148 -1.13 -13.31 -16.74
CA ILE A 148 0.20 -12.67 -16.62
C ILE A 148 1.08 -13.07 -17.80
N ALA A 149 1.04 -14.35 -18.20
CA ALA A 149 1.73 -14.85 -19.40
C ALA A 149 1.20 -14.18 -20.67
N ALA A 150 -0.13 -14.10 -20.83
CA ALA A 150 -0.77 -13.41 -21.95
C ALA A 150 -0.42 -11.91 -22.03
N ALA A 151 -0.13 -11.27 -20.89
CA ALA A 151 0.35 -9.89 -20.83
C ALA A 151 1.85 -9.74 -21.17
N GLY A 152 2.56 -10.84 -21.45
CA GLY A 152 3.96 -10.85 -21.88
C GLY A 152 4.99 -10.85 -20.75
N TYR A 153 4.58 -11.07 -19.50
CA TYR A 153 5.52 -11.16 -18.37
C TYR A 153 6.20 -12.53 -18.28
N LEU A 154 5.54 -13.60 -18.77
CA LEU A 154 6.01 -14.98 -18.79
C LEU A 154 5.88 -15.55 -20.19
N ASN A 155 6.86 -16.35 -20.61
CA ASN A 155 6.75 -17.19 -21.81
C ASN A 155 6.10 -18.53 -21.45
N ASP A 156 5.55 -19.25 -22.44
CA ASP A 156 4.87 -20.54 -22.22
C ASP A 156 5.76 -21.59 -21.55
N ASP A 157 7.06 -21.61 -21.89
CA ASP A 157 8.03 -22.55 -21.28
C ASP A 157 8.47 -22.14 -19.86
N GLU A 158 8.30 -20.88 -19.51
CA GLU A 158 8.54 -20.38 -18.16
C GLU A 158 7.32 -20.63 -17.28
N LEU A 159 6.11 -20.47 -17.84
CA LEU A 159 4.83 -20.72 -17.16
C LEU A 159 4.77 -22.15 -16.59
N LYS A 160 5.27 -23.16 -17.32
CA LYS A 160 5.34 -24.56 -16.86
C LYS A 160 6.19 -24.75 -15.60
N ARG A 161 7.14 -23.86 -15.34
CA ARG A 161 8.09 -23.93 -14.21
C ARG A 161 7.75 -22.92 -13.09
N PHE A 162 6.79 -22.04 -13.33
CA PHE A 162 6.42 -20.95 -12.45
C PHE A 162 5.11 -21.26 -11.73
N SER A 163 5.03 -20.94 -10.44
CA SER A 163 3.86 -21.11 -9.59
C SER A 163 3.65 -19.86 -8.73
N GLU A 164 2.47 -19.75 -8.11
CA GLU A 164 2.17 -18.59 -7.26
C GLU A 164 3.05 -18.54 -6.02
N ASP A 165 3.43 -19.70 -5.48
CA ASP A 165 4.26 -19.82 -4.27
C ASP A 165 5.75 -19.57 -4.54
N ASN A 166 6.19 -19.68 -5.80
CA ASN A 166 7.59 -19.60 -6.16
C ASN A 166 7.98 -18.30 -6.87
N PHE A 167 7.29 -17.19 -6.62
CA PHE A 167 7.58 -15.91 -7.28
C PHE A 167 9.01 -15.39 -7.08
N TRP A 168 9.76 -15.89 -6.07
CA TRP A 168 11.20 -15.65 -5.90
C TRP A 168 12.05 -16.18 -7.06
N LEU A 169 11.53 -17.16 -7.81
CA LEU A 169 12.18 -17.78 -8.95
C LEU A 169 12.46 -16.79 -10.08
N SER A 170 11.60 -15.76 -10.25
CA SER A 170 11.84 -14.73 -11.26
C SER A 170 13.12 -13.94 -10.96
N VAL A 171 13.37 -13.62 -9.68
CA VAL A 171 14.61 -12.95 -9.27
C VAL A 171 15.81 -13.87 -9.51
N HIS A 172 15.69 -15.15 -9.17
CA HIS A 172 16.75 -16.11 -9.41
C HIS A 172 17.11 -16.17 -10.90
N TRP A 173 16.12 -16.21 -11.81
CA TRP A 173 16.37 -16.18 -13.25
C TRP A 173 17.06 -14.88 -13.71
N ALA A 174 16.68 -13.71 -13.16
CA ALA A 174 17.34 -12.45 -13.48
C ALA A 174 18.82 -12.44 -13.06
N LEU A 175 19.13 -12.96 -11.87
CA LEU A 175 20.51 -13.07 -11.36
C LEU A 175 21.32 -14.08 -12.17
N ALA A 176 20.75 -15.25 -12.48
CA ALA A 176 21.39 -16.27 -13.30
C ALA A 176 21.71 -15.76 -14.71
N LEU A 177 20.80 -15.00 -15.33
CA LEU A 177 21.07 -14.35 -16.62
C LEU A 177 22.18 -13.30 -16.54
N THR A 178 22.30 -12.59 -15.40
CA THR A 178 23.36 -11.60 -15.20
C THR A 178 24.73 -12.28 -15.14
N VAL A 179 24.85 -13.39 -14.42
CA VAL A 179 26.09 -14.20 -14.37
C VAL A 179 26.39 -14.78 -15.74
N LYS A 180 25.40 -15.36 -16.42
CA LYS A 180 25.59 -15.91 -17.76
C LYS A 180 26.03 -14.86 -18.79
N ALA A 181 25.49 -13.63 -18.70
CA ALA A 181 25.93 -12.52 -19.55
C ALA A 181 27.39 -12.12 -19.29
N ARG A 182 27.90 -12.33 -18.07
CA ARG A 182 29.32 -12.15 -17.76
C ARG A 182 30.17 -13.26 -18.37
N ASP A 183 29.76 -14.51 -18.22
CA ASP A 183 30.47 -15.67 -18.79
C ASP A 183 30.57 -15.58 -20.32
N GLU A 184 29.54 -15.04 -20.97
CA GLU A 184 29.51 -14.78 -22.41
C GLU A 184 30.28 -13.51 -22.83
N GLY A 185 30.92 -12.80 -21.89
CA GLY A 185 31.71 -11.59 -22.17
C GLY A 185 30.89 -10.35 -22.52
N LEU A 186 29.55 -10.39 -22.40
CA LEU A 186 28.66 -9.24 -22.68
C LEU A 186 28.80 -8.15 -21.61
N ILE A 187 29.13 -8.54 -20.37
CA ILE A 187 29.44 -7.63 -19.28
C ILE A 187 30.97 -7.59 -19.09
N LYS A 188 31.54 -6.39 -19.22
CA LYS A 188 33.01 -6.21 -19.26
C LYS A 188 33.72 -6.35 -17.92
N SER A 189 33.04 -6.02 -16.82
CA SER A 189 33.65 -5.94 -15.48
C SER A 189 32.81 -6.64 -14.43
N ASP A 190 33.45 -7.33 -13.50
CA ASP A 190 32.79 -7.99 -12.36
C ASP A 190 32.12 -6.97 -11.43
N TYR A 191 32.65 -5.73 -11.39
CA TYR A 191 32.00 -4.64 -10.67
C TYR A 191 30.60 -4.33 -11.23
N PHE A 192 30.42 -4.38 -12.55
CA PHE A 192 29.12 -4.16 -13.16
C PHE A 192 28.14 -5.28 -12.84
N VAL A 193 28.62 -6.53 -12.82
CA VAL A 193 27.82 -7.69 -12.39
C VAL A 193 27.35 -7.48 -10.95
N LYS A 194 28.27 -7.16 -10.04
CA LYS A 194 27.95 -6.89 -8.63
C LYS A 194 26.89 -5.79 -8.50
N HIS A 195 27.03 -4.67 -9.19
CA HIS A 195 26.08 -3.56 -9.09
C HIS A 195 24.70 -3.91 -9.66
N ILE A 196 24.62 -4.70 -10.75
CA ILE A 196 23.33 -5.22 -11.25
C ILE A 196 22.67 -6.11 -10.18
N VAL A 197 23.43 -7.05 -9.62
CA VAL A 197 22.94 -7.96 -8.58
C VAL A 197 22.42 -7.18 -7.36
N GLU A 198 23.19 -6.20 -6.87
CA GLU A 198 22.79 -5.33 -5.75
C GLU A 198 21.51 -4.56 -6.07
N THR A 199 21.38 -4.03 -7.30
CA THR A 199 20.18 -3.31 -7.73
C THR A 199 18.96 -4.23 -7.79
N CYS A 200 19.12 -5.46 -8.32
CA CYS A 200 18.07 -6.47 -8.33
C CYS A 200 17.62 -6.86 -6.92
N ILE A 201 18.57 -7.10 -6.00
CA ILE A 201 18.27 -7.47 -4.61
C ILE A 201 17.64 -6.31 -3.84
N SER A 202 18.09 -5.07 -4.07
CA SER A 202 17.49 -3.87 -3.50
C SER A 202 16.02 -3.74 -3.93
N PHE A 203 15.75 -3.83 -5.24
CA PHE A 203 14.39 -3.81 -5.78
C PHE A 203 13.53 -4.93 -5.18
N ARG A 204 14.06 -6.16 -5.10
CA ARG A 204 13.38 -7.30 -4.46
C ARG A 204 13.02 -6.96 -3.02
N THR A 205 13.94 -6.41 -2.24
CA THR A 205 13.71 -6.06 -0.83
C THR A 205 12.54 -5.08 -0.69
N SER A 206 12.46 -4.06 -1.54
CA SER A 206 11.32 -3.14 -1.57
C SER A 206 10.01 -3.87 -1.88
N GLN A 207 9.99 -4.78 -2.86
CA GLN A 207 8.77 -5.51 -3.22
C GLN A 207 8.32 -6.49 -2.12
N ILE A 208 9.27 -7.20 -1.50
CA ILE A 208 8.97 -8.10 -0.38
C ILE A 208 8.47 -7.31 0.83
N THR A 209 9.02 -6.13 1.11
CA THR A 209 8.54 -5.27 2.20
C THR A 209 7.08 -4.87 1.98
N LEU A 210 6.71 -4.50 0.75
CA LEU A 210 5.32 -4.20 0.40
C LEU A 210 4.41 -5.42 0.58
N TRP A 211 4.88 -6.62 0.20
CA TRP A 211 4.14 -7.87 0.42
C TRP A 211 3.95 -8.18 1.91
N ILE A 212 4.99 -8.01 2.74
CA ILE A 212 4.93 -8.19 4.20
C ILE A 212 3.90 -7.26 4.83
N TYR A 213 3.82 -5.99 4.39
CA TYR A 213 2.82 -5.06 4.90
C TYR A 213 1.37 -5.50 4.62
N SER A 214 1.15 -6.21 3.52
CA SER A 214 -0.14 -6.81 3.20
C SER A 214 -0.41 -8.09 3.99
N TRP A 215 0.63 -8.87 4.26
CA TRP A 215 0.52 -10.13 5.01
C TRP A 215 0.32 -9.89 6.51
N ILE A 216 1.00 -8.90 7.08
CA ILE A 216 0.98 -8.56 8.51
C ILE A 216 0.20 -7.26 8.70
N PRO A 217 -1.12 -7.32 8.97
CA PRO A 217 -1.92 -6.14 9.27
C PRO A 217 -1.55 -5.57 10.65
N ILE A 218 -2.01 -4.34 10.93
CA ILE A 218 -1.93 -3.76 12.27
C ILE A 218 -2.68 -4.68 13.24
N PRO A 219 -2.13 -5.00 14.44
CA PRO A 219 -2.79 -5.90 15.38
C PRO A 219 -4.25 -5.51 15.64
N LEU A 220 -5.13 -6.52 15.60
CA LEU A 220 -6.58 -6.31 15.64
C LEU A 220 -7.01 -5.51 16.88
N VAL A 221 -6.34 -5.74 18.03
CA VAL A 221 -6.60 -5.03 19.28
C VAL A 221 -6.54 -3.50 19.12
N TYR A 222 -5.56 -2.97 18.37
CA TYR A 222 -5.46 -1.53 18.15
C TYR A 222 -6.61 -0.98 17.31
N THR A 223 -7.13 -1.80 16.39
CA THR A 223 -8.31 -1.44 15.59
C THR A 223 -9.59 -1.53 16.42
N GLN A 224 -9.72 -2.55 17.28
CA GLN A 224 -10.87 -2.73 18.17
C GLN A 224 -10.96 -1.67 19.24
N VAL A 225 -9.85 -1.28 19.87
CA VAL A 225 -9.81 -0.20 20.88
C VAL A 225 -10.39 1.11 20.32
N ARG A 226 -10.15 1.40 19.03
CA ARG A 226 -10.79 2.55 18.36
C ARG A 226 -12.30 2.40 18.20
N PHE A 227 -12.78 1.20 17.90
CA PHE A 227 -14.22 0.95 17.77
C PHE A 227 -14.92 1.08 19.14
N PHE A 228 -14.37 0.46 20.18
CA PHE A 228 -14.87 0.62 21.55
C PHE A 228 -14.82 2.08 22.03
N PHE A 229 -13.83 2.87 21.59
CA PHE A 229 -13.78 4.32 21.82
C PHE A 229 -15.00 5.06 21.25
N PHE A 230 -15.45 4.72 20.03
CA PHE A 230 -16.63 5.35 19.44
C PHE A 230 -17.92 5.01 20.19
N VAL A 231 -18.09 3.74 20.56
CA VAL A 231 -19.28 3.27 21.29
C VAL A 231 -19.34 3.87 22.70
N THR A 232 -18.22 3.92 23.42
CA THR A 232 -18.18 4.52 24.76
C THR A 232 -18.47 6.02 24.74
N LYS A 233 -18.02 6.75 23.70
CA LYS A 233 -18.37 8.17 23.52
C LYS A 233 -19.86 8.39 23.20
N ILE A 234 -20.49 7.46 22.47
CA ILE A 234 -21.94 7.48 22.19
C ILE A 234 -22.74 7.33 23.48
N LEU A 235 -22.36 6.38 24.33
CA LEU A 235 -23.04 6.16 25.61
C LEU A 235 -22.81 7.32 26.60
N ARG A 236 -21.61 7.92 26.58
CA ARG A 236 -21.20 8.99 27.52
C ARG A 236 -21.84 10.36 27.28
N ARG A 237 -22.27 10.71 26.06
CA ARG A 237 -22.88 12.03 25.76
C ARG A 237 -24.42 12.06 25.88
N ASN A 238 -25.02 10.92 26.22
CA ASN A 238 -26.45 10.73 26.41
C ASN A 238 -26.83 10.55 27.89
N LEU A 239 -25.92 10.94 28.79
CA LEU A 239 -26.04 10.87 30.24
C LEU A 239 -25.61 12.22 30.83
#